data_AF-A0A926BJN4-F1
#
_entry.id   AF-A0A926BJN4-F1
#
_cell.length_a   1.000
_cell.length_b   1.000
_cell.length_c   1.000
_cell.angle_alpha   90.00
_cell.angle_beta   90.00
_cell.angle_gamma   90.00
#
_symmetry.space_group_name_H-M   'P 1'
#
loop_
_entity.id
_entity.type
_entity.pdbx_description
1 polymer ?
#
loop_
_entity_poly.entity_id
_entity_poly.type
_entity_poly.pdbx_seq_one_letter_code
_entity_poly.pdbx_strand_id
1 'polypeptide(L)'
;MLLSCATCNQKCKEALFPIADETRRARFHNDDVSQETALLIQPALENPADHITFNKYTAVGVAGSAKGKETIDVLQLNRNGLVGRRTRWYSVIQNTLQKIVELENHPALRRTQSAELVADLLHELSGFAHPDAEFSAMARVALQPKAT
;
A
#
# COMPACT_ATOMS: atom_id res chain seq x y z
N MET A 1 -12.71 17.93 3.31
CA MET A 1 -13.32 16.95 2.40
C MET A 1 -12.20 16.04 1.90
N LEU A 2 -12.38 14.71 1.94
CA LEU A 2 -11.38 13.74 1.45
C LEU A 2 -11.76 13.28 0.05
N LEU A 3 -10.78 13.25 -0.86
CA LEU A 3 -10.96 12.71 -2.21
C LEU A 3 -10.96 11.18 -2.16
N SER A 4 -11.95 10.56 -2.80
CA SER A 4 -12.05 9.10 -2.88
C SER A 4 -12.51 8.65 -4.26
N CYS A 5 -12.10 7.44 -4.66
CA CYS A 5 -12.50 6.84 -5.92
C CYS A 5 -13.96 6.39 -5.88
N ALA A 6 -14.68 6.42 -7.02
CA ALA A 6 -16.09 6.01 -7.08
C ALA A 6 -16.29 4.55 -6.61
N THR A 7 -15.40 3.62 -6.98
CA THR A 7 -15.46 2.23 -6.48
C THR A 7 -15.31 2.18 -4.96
N CYS A 8 -14.36 2.92 -4.42
CA CYS A 8 -14.03 2.95 -3.00
C CYS A 8 -15.22 3.47 -2.18
N ASN A 9 -15.77 4.61 -2.60
CA ASN A 9 -16.83 5.31 -1.88
C ASN A 9 -18.23 4.72 -2.13
N GLN A 10 -18.55 4.37 -3.38
CA GLN A 10 -19.92 4.02 -3.79
C GLN A 10 -20.19 2.52 -3.93
N LYS A 11 -19.15 1.66 -3.98
CA LYS A 11 -19.33 0.20 -4.15
C LYS A 11 -18.75 -0.64 -3.02
N CYS A 12 -17.68 -0.17 -2.39
CA CYS A 12 -17.01 -0.91 -1.32
C CYS A 12 -17.44 -0.39 0.05
N LYS A 13 -17.12 0.89 0.34
CA LYS A 13 -17.47 1.50 1.62
C LYS A 13 -18.97 1.76 1.75
N GLU A 14 -19.57 2.41 0.75
CA GLU A 14 -20.97 2.85 0.80
C GLU A 14 -21.29 3.56 2.13
N ALA A 15 -22.33 3.11 2.84
CA ALA A 15 -22.74 3.59 4.15
C ALA A 15 -22.03 2.88 5.33
N LEU A 16 -21.04 2.02 5.07
CA LEU A 16 -20.29 1.34 6.12
C LEU A 16 -19.35 2.32 6.83
N PHE A 17 -19.57 2.47 8.13
CA PHE A 17 -18.71 3.21 9.06
C PHE A 17 -18.54 2.34 10.32
N PRO A 18 -17.76 1.25 10.23
CA PRO A 18 -17.57 0.33 11.34
C PRO A 18 -16.91 1.02 12.53
N ILE A 19 -17.39 0.68 13.72
CA ILE A 19 -16.81 1.11 14.99
C ILE A 19 -16.42 -0.12 15.81
N ALA A 20 -15.49 0.04 16.76
CA ALA A 20 -14.96 -1.08 17.54
C ALA A 20 -16.03 -1.78 18.40
N ASP A 21 -17.03 -1.02 18.85
CA ASP A 21 -18.15 -1.51 19.66
C ASP A 21 -19.46 -0.93 19.14
N GLU A 22 -20.22 -1.73 18.36
CA GLU A 22 -21.49 -1.32 17.76
C GLU A 22 -22.58 -0.96 18.78
N THR A 23 -22.42 -1.34 20.06
CA THR A 23 -23.36 -0.93 21.12
C THR A 23 -23.20 0.54 21.51
N ARG A 24 -22.07 1.17 21.17
CA ARG A 24 -21.76 2.58 21.43
C ARG A 24 -22.09 3.51 20.28
N ARG A 25 -22.70 3.00 19.20
CA ARG A 25 -23.07 3.81 18.04
C ARG A 25 -24.06 4.88 18.45
N ALA A 26 -23.71 6.13 18.17
CA ALA A 26 -24.61 7.26 18.28
C ALA A 26 -25.71 7.13 17.19
N ARG A 27 -26.97 7.07 17.62
CA ARG A 27 -28.14 6.93 16.74
C ARG A 27 -29.05 8.16 16.77
N PHE A 28 -28.96 8.95 17.84
CA PHE A 28 -29.74 10.16 18.04
C PHE A 28 -28.84 11.38 18.14
N HIS A 29 -29.41 12.56 17.86
CA HIS A 29 -28.69 13.84 17.89
C HIS A 29 -28.11 14.23 19.26
N ASN A 30 -28.59 13.60 20.34
CA ASN A 30 -28.12 13.82 21.70
C ASN A 30 -27.08 12.79 22.15
N ASP A 31 -26.77 11.78 21.33
CA ASP A 31 -25.78 10.78 21.65
C ASP A 31 -24.36 11.35 21.48
N ASP A 32 -23.44 10.94 22.35
CA ASP A 32 -22.05 11.39 22.32
C ASP A 32 -21.23 10.56 21.32
N VAL A 33 -21.02 11.11 20.12
CA VAL A 33 -20.19 10.50 19.07
C VAL A 33 -18.74 10.27 19.53
N SER A 34 -18.24 11.01 20.53
CA SER A 34 -16.86 10.81 21.01
C SER A 34 -16.64 9.46 21.70
N GLN A 35 -17.73 8.76 22.07
CA GLN A 35 -17.67 7.39 22.59
C GLN A 35 -17.46 6.34 21.48
N GLU A 36 -17.62 6.71 20.21
CA GLU A 36 -17.34 5.84 19.07
C GLU A 36 -15.84 5.74 18.83
N THR A 37 -15.37 4.50 18.61
CA THR A 37 -14.01 4.26 18.12
C THR A 37 -14.09 3.79 16.68
N ALA A 38 -13.92 4.70 15.72
CA ALA A 38 -13.96 4.38 14.29
C ALA A 38 -12.85 3.38 13.91
N LEU A 39 -13.19 2.38 13.09
CA LEU A 39 -12.23 1.37 12.60
C LEU A 39 -11.69 1.67 11.20
N LEU A 40 -12.27 2.61 10.45
CA LEU A 40 -11.66 3.08 9.21
C LEU A 40 -10.55 4.08 9.50
N ILE A 41 -9.41 3.93 8.82
CA ILE A 41 -8.31 4.89 8.88
C ILE A 41 -8.80 6.23 8.33
N GLN A 42 -8.47 7.33 9.02
CA GLN A 42 -8.74 8.69 8.54
C GLN A 42 -7.45 9.35 8.03
N PRO A 43 -7.18 9.36 6.71
CA PRO A 43 -5.90 9.79 6.16
C PRO A 43 -5.54 11.27 6.36
N ALA A 44 -6.51 12.09 6.78
CA ALA A 44 -6.28 13.49 7.16
C ALA A 44 -5.66 13.65 8.56
N LEU A 45 -5.80 12.64 9.42
CA LEU A 45 -5.36 12.67 10.82
C LEU A 45 -4.34 11.57 11.15
N GLU A 46 -4.38 10.46 10.41
CA GLU A 46 -3.57 9.27 10.63
C GLU A 46 -2.77 8.96 9.36
N ASN A 47 -1.52 8.50 9.53
CA ASN A 47 -0.74 8.02 8.41
C ASN A 47 -1.16 6.58 8.05
N PRO A 48 -1.68 6.30 6.84
CA PRO A 48 -2.12 4.96 6.48
C PRO A 48 -1.01 3.90 6.54
N ALA A 49 0.26 4.28 6.37
CA ALA A 49 1.39 3.37 6.44
C ALA A 49 1.62 2.78 7.84
N ASP A 50 1.10 3.42 8.89
CA ASP A 50 1.17 2.92 10.26
C ASP A 50 0.17 1.76 10.50
N HIS A 51 -0.81 1.62 9.61
CA HIS A 51 -1.89 0.64 9.74
C HIS A 51 -1.93 -0.39 8.61
N ILE A 52 -1.49 -0.04 7.40
CA ILE A 52 -1.52 -0.90 6.22
C ILE A 52 -0.11 -1.01 5.64
N THR A 53 0.31 -2.24 5.38
CA THR A 53 1.52 -2.57 4.65
C THR A 53 1.19 -3.56 3.52
N PHE A 54 2.22 -4.04 2.83
CA PHE A 54 2.07 -4.98 1.72
C PHE A 54 2.90 -6.24 1.95
N ASN A 55 2.28 -7.39 1.74
CA ASN A 55 2.99 -8.64 1.53
C ASN A 55 2.99 -8.91 0.01
N LYS A 56 4.13 -8.62 -0.63
CA LYS A 56 4.24 -8.57 -2.10
C LYS A 56 3.19 -7.61 -2.67
N TYR A 57 2.22 -8.10 -3.44
CA TYR A 57 1.15 -7.34 -4.06
C TYR A 57 -0.17 -7.35 -3.27
N THR A 58 -0.22 -7.98 -2.10
CA THR A 58 -1.41 -8.06 -1.25
C THR A 58 -1.32 -7.04 -0.13
N ALA A 59 -2.38 -6.27 0.09
CA ALA A 59 -2.43 -5.31 1.20
C ALA A 59 -2.76 -6.08 2.48
N VAL A 60 -2.04 -5.82 3.56
CA VAL A 60 -2.22 -6.47 4.85
C VAL A 60 -2.18 -5.43 5.96
N GLY A 61 -2.92 -5.65 7.04
CA GLY A 61 -2.81 -4.80 8.22
C GLY A 61 -1.42 -4.95 8.84
N VAL A 62 -0.85 -3.85 9.33
CA VAL A 62 0.30 -3.89 10.23
C VAL A 62 -0.09 -4.69 11.48
N ALA A 63 0.84 -5.46 12.04
CA ALA A 63 0.56 -6.35 13.16
C ALA A 63 -0.15 -5.61 14.32
N GLY A 64 -1.29 -6.15 14.77
CA GLY A 64 -2.13 -5.55 15.82
C GLY A 64 -3.04 -4.39 15.37
N SER A 65 -2.97 -3.95 14.11
CA SER A 65 -3.81 -2.86 13.61
C SER A 65 -5.20 -3.33 13.19
N ALA A 66 -6.16 -3.26 14.12
CA ALA A 66 -7.57 -3.50 13.82
C ALA A 66 -8.08 -2.56 12.71
N LYS A 67 -7.67 -1.29 12.73
CA LYS A 67 -8.01 -0.30 11.71
C LYS A 67 -7.51 -0.69 10.32
N GLY A 68 -6.29 -1.20 10.24
CA GLY A 68 -5.67 -1.64 9.00
C GLY A 68 -6.47 -2.77 8.35
N LYS A 69 -6.79 -3.79 9.15
CA LYS A 69 -7.60 -4.92 8.70
C LYS A 69 -8.99 -4.45 8.22
N GLU A 70 -9.72 -3.71 9.05
CA GLU A 70 -11.07 -3.27 8.73
C GLU A 70 -11.10 -2.39 7.48
N THR A 71 -10.12 -1.48 7.34
CA THR A 71 -10.03 -0.62 6.15
C THR A 71 -9.75 -1.43 4.88
N ILE A 72 -8.88 -2.44 4.94
CA ILE A 72 -8.59 -3.33 3.80
C ILE A 72 -9.86 -4.07 3.37
N ASP A 73 -10.62 -4.60 4.34
CA ASP A 73 -11.79 -5.42 4.11
C ASP A 73 -12.95 -4.57 3.57
N VAL A 74 -13.29 -3.46 4.25
CA VAL A 74 -14.38 -2.55 3.84
C VAL A 74 -14.11 -1.90 2.49
N LEU A 75 -12.88 -1.43 2.23
CA LEU A 75 -12.53 -0.83 0.93
C LEU A 75 -12.21 -1.87 -0.14
N GLN A 76 -12.25 -3.15 0.21
CA GLN A 76 -11.88 -4.29 -0.64
C GLN A 76 -10.57 -4.03 -1.38
N LEU A 77 -9.52 -3.64 -0.65
CA LEU A 77 -8.22 -3.29 -1.24
C LEU A 77 -7.58 -4.51 -1.94
N ASN A 78 -8.02 -5.72 -1.57
CA ASN A 78 -7.59 -6.98 -2.19
C ASN A 78 -8.58 -7.58 -3.20
N ARG A 79 -9.49 -6.79 -3.78
CA ARG A 79 -10.34 -7.25 -4.89
C ARG A 79 -9.52 -7.64 -6.14
N ASN A 80 -9.99 -8.65 -6.88
CA ASN A 80 -9.26 -9.29 -7.99
C ASN A 80 -8.66 -8.30 -9.01
N GLY A 81 -9.42 -7.30 -9.46
CA GLY A 81 -8.92 -6.33 -10.43
C GLY A 81 -7.76 -5.46 -9.92
N LEU A 82 -7.79 -5.08 -8.64
CA LEU A 82 -6.74 -4.27 -8.01
C LEU A 82 -5.51 -5.12 -7.68
N VAL A 83 -5.71 -6.35 -7.21
CA VAL A 83 -4.62 -7.32 -7.01
C VAL A 83 -3.92 -7.63 -8.32
N GLY A 84 -4.64 -7.94 -9.40
CA GLY A 84 -4.05 -8.25 -10.70
C GLY A 84 -3.19 -7.11 -11.28
N ARG A 85 -3.61 -5.85 -11.08
CA ARG A 85 -2.78 -4.69 -11.43
C ARG A 85 -1.52 -4.60 -10.58
N ARG A 86 -1.64 -4.76 -9.26
CA ARG A 86 -0.51 -4.77 -8.34
C ARG A 86 0.47 -5.91 -8.63
N THR A 87 -0.02 -7.09 -8.99
CA THR A 87 0.83 -8.23 -9.36
C THR A 87 1.68 -7.90 -10.59
N ARG A 88 1.11 -7.30 -11.64
CA ARG A 88 1.88 -6.88 -12.81
C ARG A 88 2.97 -5.87 -12.46
N TRP A 89 2.61 -4.86 -11.67
CA TRP A 89 3.55 -3.86 -11.17
C TRP A 89 4.67 -4.47 -10.32
N TYR A 90 4.31 -5.35 -9.39
CA TYR A 90 5.27 -6.07 -8.56
C TYR A 90 6.24 -6.91 -9.40
N SER A 91 5.77 -7.59 -10.44
CA SER A 91 6.64 -8.33 -11.36
C SER A 91 7.64 -7.44 -12.09
N VAL A 92 7.24 -6.24 -12.52
CA VAL A 92 8.17 -5.28 -13.14
C VAL A 92 9.27 -4.89 -12.15
N ILE A 93 8.90 -4.52 -10.91
CA ILE A 93 9.87 -4.16 -9.87
C ILE A 93 10.85 -5.32 -9.61
N GLN A 94 10.35 -6.55 -9.47
CA GLN A 94 11.19 -7.73 -9.24
C GLN A 94 12.12 -8.02 -10.42
N ASN A 95 11.64 -7.89 -11.65
CA ASN A 95 12.48 -8.08 -12.84
C ASN A 95 13.58 -7.02 -12.93
N THR A 96 13.29 -5.76 -12.59
CA THR A 96 14.29 -4.69 -12.56
C THR A 96 15.34 -4.93 -11.48
N LEU A 97 14.93 -5.34 -10.26
CA LEU A 97 15.86 -5.75 -9.21
C LEU A 97 16.74 -6.93 -9.63
N GLN A 98 16.15 -7.95 -10.25
CA GLN A 98 16.87 -9.13 -10.71
C GLN A 98 17.95 -8.78 -11.73
N LYS A 99 17.68 -7.86 -12.68
CA LYS A 99 18.68 -7.36 -13.62
C LYS A 99 19.87 -6.69 -12.92
N ILE A 100 19.61 -5.91 -11.88
CA ILE A 100 20.70 -5.27 -11.11
C ILE A 100 21.58 -6.34 -10.46
N VAL A 101 20.96 -7.32 -9.78
CA VAL A 101 21.68 -8.42 -9.14
C VAL A 101 22.49 -9.25 -10.15
N GLU A 102 21.94 -9.50 -11.35
CA GLU A 102 22.64 -10.20 -12.42
C GLU A 102 23.86 -9.41 -12.93
N LEU A 103 23.72 -8.09 -13.10
CA LEU A 103 24.82 -7.22 -13.53
C LEU A 103 25.93 -7.13 -12.48
N GLU A 104 25.58 -7.03 -11.19
CA GLU A 104 26.55 -6.99 -10.09
C GLU A 104 27.34 -8.30 -9.95
N ASN A 105 26.70 -9.44 -10.17
CA ASN A 105 27.31 -10.76 -10.01
C ASN A 105 28.10 -11.24 -11.23
N HIS A 106 28.07 -10.53 -12.36
CA HIS A 106 28.74 -10.99 -13.59
C HIS A 106 30.17 -10.42 -13.69
N PRO A 107 31.24 -11.21 -13.44
CA PRO A 107 32.62 -10.71 -13.35
C PRO A 107 33.16 -10.12 -14.66
N ALA A 108 32.60 -10.51 -15.81
CA ALA A 108 32.98 -9.99 -17.13
C ALA A 108 32.41 -8.59 -17.45
N LEU A 109 31.45 -8.10 -16.67
CA LEU A 109 30.75 -6.82 -16.90
C LEU A 109 31.28 -5.67 -16.04
N ARG A 110 32.41 -5.81 -15.33
CA ARG A 110 33.05 -4.73 -14.54
C ARG A 110 33.70 -3.61 -15.39
N ARG A 111 33.07 -3.21 -16.50
CA ARG A 111 33.45 -2.05 -17.33
C ARG A 111 32.43 -0.93 -17.15
N THR A 112 32.82 0.30 -17.45
CA THR A 112 32.05 1.55 -17.28
C THR A 112 30.58 1.49 -17.75
N GLN A 113 30.27 0.75 -18.81
CA GLN A 113 28.90 0.57 -19.32
C GLN A 113 27.94 -0.12 -18.34
N SER A 114 28.41 -1.00 -17.45
CA SER A 114 27.53 -1.64 -16.46
C SER A 114 27.14 -0.67 -15.34
N ALA A 115 28.03 0.27 -14.99
CA ALA A 115 27.75 1.27 -13.97
C ALA A 115 26.65 2.24 -14.43
N GLU A 116 26.70 2.68 -15.69
CA GLU A 116 25.64 3.51 -16.29
C GLU A 116 24.30 2.76 -16.33
N LEU A 117 24.30 1.51 -16.79
CA LEU A 117 23.08 0.70 -16.84
C LEU A 117 22.48 0.45 -15.45
N VAL A 118 23.31 0.18 -14.44
CA VAL A 118 22.84 0.04 -13.04
C VAL A 118 22.27 1.35 -12.53
N ALA A 119 22.89 2.49 -12.83
CA ALA A 119 22.36 3.80 -12.46
C ALA A 119 20.99 4.06 -13.09
N ASP A 120 20.80 3.71 -14.36
CA ASP A 120 19.51 3.82 -15.05
C ASP A 120 18.42 2.93 -14.41
N LEU A 121 18.76 1.68 -14.08
CA LEU A 121 17.83 0.77 -13.42
C LEU A 121 17.47 1.24 -11.99
N LEU A 122 18.43 1.80 -11.25
CA LEU A 122 18.18 2.41 -9.95
C LEU A 122 17.28 3.65 -10.07
N HIS A 123 17.48 4.47 -11.10
CA HIS A 123 16.61 5.59 -11.40
C HIS A 123 15.18 5.11 -11.70
N GLU A 124 15.01 4.07 -12.52
CA GLU A 124 13.72 3.43 -12.79
C GLU A 124 13.04 2.95 -11.50
N LEU A 125 13.77 2.24 -10.62
CA LEU A 125 13.25 1.77 -9.33
C LEU A 125 12.81 2.92 -8.41
N SER A 126 13.57 4.02 -8.38
CA SER A 126 13.20 5.21 -7.61
C SER A 126 11.89 5.82 -8.12
N GLY A 127 11.64 5.75 -9.42
CA GLY A 127 10.39 6.18 -10.05
C GLY A 127 9.18 5.41 -9.53
N PHE A 128 9.31 4.10 -9.27
CA PHE A 128 8.22 3.29 -8.72
C PHE A 128 7.86 3.67 -7.28
N ALA A 129 8.81 4.19 -6.49
CA ALA A 129 8.57 4.60 -5.11
C ALA A 129 8.10 6.06 -4.96
N HIS A 130 8.08 6.85 -6.05
CA HIS A 130 7.66 8.24 -6.04
C HIS A 130 6.21 8.40 -5.56
N PRO A 131 5.86 9.41 -4.74
CA PRO A 131 4.50 9.58 -4.19
C PRO A 131 3.36 9.47 -5.21
N ASP A 132 3.57 10.02 -6.41
CA ASP A 132 2.57 10.04 -7.48
C ASP A 132 2.55 8.77 -8.35
N ALA A 133 3.50 7.85 -8.14
CA ALA A 133 3.54 6.60 -8.87
C ALA A 133 2.40 5.67 -8.45
N GLU A 134 1.87 4.92 -9.41
CA GLU A 134 0.87 3.91 -9.12
C GLU A 134 1.46 2.85 -8.19
N PHE A 135 0.76 2.57 -7.09
CA PHE A 135 1.20 1.61 -6.07
C PHE A 135 2.54 1.96 -5.40
N SER A 136 2.88 3.24 -5.31
CA SER A 136 4.09 3.73 -4.66
C SER A 136 4.31 3.19 -3.24
N ALA A 137 3.24 3.05 -2.45
CA ALA A 137 3.31 2.44 -1.12
C ALA A 137 3.79 0.97 -1.16
N MET A 138 3.31 0.17 -2.12
CA MET A 138 3.74 -1.21 -2.33
C MET A 138 5.19 -1.26 -2.81
N ALA A 139 5.56 -0.37 -3.74
CA ALA A 139 6.91 -0.30 -4.28
C ALA A 139 7.94 0.04 -3.19
N ARG A 140 7.63 1.01 -2.31
CA ARG A 140 8.47 1.34 -1.15
C ARG A 140 8.72 0.14 -0.26
N VAL A 141 7.68 -0.63 0.07
CA VAL A 141 7.82 -1.86 0.89
C VAL A 141 8.65 -2.91 0.15
N ALA A 142 8.47 -3.07 -1.17
CA ALA A 142 9.22 -4.03 -1.96
C ALA A 142 10.71 -3.69 -2.11
N LEU A 143 11.06 -2.40 -2.04
CA LEU A 143 12.42 -1.88 -2.17
C LEU A 143 13.13 -1.71 -0.83
N GLN A 144 12.43 -1.82 0.29
CA GLN A 144 13.05 -1.81 1.61
C GLN A 144 13.91 -3.08 1.79
N PRO A 145 15.12 -2.95 2.38
CA PRO A 145 15.91 -4.11 2.76
C PRO A 145 15.11 -4.99 3.71
N LYS A 146 14.99 -6.28 3.42
CA LYS A 146 14.42 -7.22 4.39
C LYS A 146 15.39 -7.31 5.57
N ALA A 147 14.94 -6.95 6.77
CA ALA A 147 15.66 -7.30 7.98
C ALA A 147 15.81 -8.82 7.98
N THR A 148 17.05 -9.30 7.92
CA THR A 148 17.38 -10.72 7.90
C THR A 148 17.56 -11.20 9.32
#